data_AF-A0A7Y6Z930-F1
#
_entry.id   AF-A0A7Y6Z930-F1
#
_cell.length_a   1.000
_cell.length_b   1.000
_cell.length_c   1.000
_cell.angle_alpha   90.00
_cell.angle_beta   90.00
_cell.angle_gamma   90.00
#
_symmetry.space_group_name_H-M   'P 1'
#
loop_
_entity.id
_entity.type
_entity.pdbx_description
1 polymer ?
#
loop_
_entity_poly.entity_id
_entity_poly.type
_entity_poly.pdbx_seq_one_letter_code
_entity_poly.pdbx_strand_id
1 'polypeptide(L)'
;MTPIQLFFLVATLLLSFNLGRFCKPAYGRPGAPLLHLAIMAALFLAAYGLTRRFCFSLLIALCAQLVVVIVNNAKYRFLREPLVYADFALYSQAIRFPRLYLPFIGTGPAILGGVAISGTLAGGLMLEAPSGLLSATALPDRLMALAGFALLVPLVLSLARQRDVSLDAETDMQRYGLLPTLAIYGARSRVSPLAAVTPLPAAAGCPNLIAIQSESFFDARRLDERIRPDVLSCFDRLSDEAVASGRLRVPAWGAYTMRSEFAFLSGRANASLGFGRFDPLRFFQGRIDQSGIESLAAQLKRQGYRCVCVHPYPVEFFARHRIYPELGFDDFIDIRSFTDAKRFGPYVSDEAVCERILQELAGSDQPLFIFAITMENHGPLHLESISSAERDGLFSTATDSSDDNLAIYLRHLRNADRMLARLTGYLAEYDPGAVLAWYGDHVPGMPDIYQARDYNDATTDYLVWSANTAEPGHGERRDAAVEDLPGLMLTATQRQKELCS
;
A
#
# COMPACT_ATOMS: atom_id res chain seq x y z
N MET A 1 -39.48 20.65 -17.30
CA MET A 1 -38.25 20.15 -17.96
C MET A 1 -38.44 20.25 -19.47
N THR A 2 -37.49 20.83 -20.21
CA THR A 2 -37.57 21.00 -21.67
C THR A 2 -37.16 19.71 -22.41
N PRO A 3 -37.48 19.55 -23.70
CA PRO A 3 -37.01 18.40 -24.50
C PRO A 3 -35.47 18.27 -24.53
N ILE A 4 -34.76 19.41 -24.57
CA ILE A 4 -33.29 19.44 -24.52
C ILE A 4 -32.80 18.91 -23.17
N GLN A 5 -33.38 19.36 -22.06
CA GLN A 5 -33.03 18.86 -20.72
C GLN A 5 -33.29 17.36 -20.59
N LEU A 6 -34.42 16.87 -21.13
CA LEU A 6 -34.73 15.43 -21.14
C LEU A 6 -33.68 14.64 -21.94
N PHE A 7 -33.30 15.12 -23.12
CA PHE A 7 -32.26 14.49 -23.93
C PHE A 7 -30.93 14.40 -23.18
N PHE A 8 -30.45 15.50 -22.59
CA PHE A 8 -29.20 15.50 -21.82
C PHE A 8 -29.26 14.61 -20.59
N LEU A 9 -30.42 14.54 -19.90
CA LEU A 9 -30.62 13.63 -18.77
C LEU A 9 -30.49 12.17 -19.23
N VAL A 10 -31.20 11.77 -20.28
CA VAL A 10 -31.15 10.40 -20.82
C VAL A 10 -29.74 10.05 -21.30
N ALA A 11 -29.09 10.96 -22.05
CA ALA A 11 -27.72 10.79 -22.51
C ALA A 11 -26.75 10.63 -21.32
N THR A 12 -26.90 11.44 -20.27
CA THR A 12 -26.09 11.35 -19.05
C THR A 12 -26.26 10.03 -18.34
N LEU A 13 -27.50 9.56 -18.17
CA LEU A 13 -27.76 8.27 -17.56
C LEU A 13 -27.12 7.13 -18.38
N LEU A 14 -27.31 7.11 -19.70
CA LEU A 14 -26.71 6.11 -20.58
C LEU A 14 -25.18 6.13 -20.51
N LEU A 15 -24.55 7.31 -20.58
CA LEU A 15 -23.11 7.45 -20.46
C LEU A 15 -22.61 6.97 -19.09
N SER A 16 -23.29 7.34 -18.00
CA SER A 16 -22.89 6.96 -16.64
C SER A 16 -22.83 5.43 -16.45
N PHE A 17 -23.73 4.67 -17.08
CA PHE A 17 -23.71 3.21 -17.04
C PHE A 17 -22.66 2.59 -17.96
N ASN A 18 -22.32 3.24 -19.07
CA ASN A 18 -21.34 2.73 -20.03
C ASN A 18 -19.89 3.04 -19.62
N LEU A 19 -19.66 4.02 -18.75
CA LEU A 19 -18.33 4.34 -18.23
C LEU A 19 -17.65 3.15 -17.53
N GLY A 20 -18.43 2.21 -16.96
CA GLY A 20 -17.89 0.98 -16.34
C GLY A 20 -17.07 0.09 -17.29
N ARG A 21 -17.31 0.17 -18.60
CA ARG A 21 -16.54 -0.56 -19.62
C ARG A 21 -15.12 -0.06 -19.76
N PHE A 22 -14.86 1.19 -19.37
CA PHE A 22 -13.54 1.79 -19.40
C PHE A 22 -12.78 1.60 -18.09
N CYS A 23 -13.42 1.09 -17.02
CA CYS A 23 -12.74 0.76 -15.77
C CYS A 23 -11.74 -0.39 -15.95
N LYS A 24 -10.78 -0.49 -15.03
CA LYS A 24 -9.85 -1.60 -14.89
C LYS A 24 -9.98 -2.20 -13.48
N PRO A 25 -10.33 -3.50 -13.35
CA PRO A 25 -10.87 -4.35 -14.42
C PRO A 25 -12.18 -3.78 -14.99
N ALA A 26 -12.46 -4.10 -16.24
CA ALA A 26 -13.70 -3.68 -16.88
C ALA A 26 -14.87 -4.47 -16.28
N TYR A 27 -16.00 -3.80 -16.09
CA TYR A 27 -17.23 -4.47 -15.69
C TYR A 27 -18.38 -4.09 -16.62
N GLY A 28 -19.40 -4.93 -16.64
CA GLY A 28 -20.61 -4.72 -17.42
C GLY A 28 -21.50 -3.63 -16.81
N ARG A 29 -22.80 -3.90 -16.70
CA ARG A 29 -23.71 -3.01 -15.96
C ARG A 29 -23.53 -3.22 -14.46
N PRO A 30 -23.57 -2.16 -13.63
CA PRO A 30 -23.47 -2.29 -12.18
C PRO A 30 -24.62 -3.15 -11.65
N GLY A 31 -24.33 -4.14 -10.82
CA GLY A 31 -25.35 -4.97 -10.16
C GLY A 31 -26.13 -4.23 -9.07
N ALA A 32 -25.79 -2.98 -8.78
CA ALA A 32 -26.55 -2.07 -7.92
C ALA A 32 -27.01 -0.80 -8.68
N PRO A 33 -27.87 -0.93 -9.72
CA PRO A 33 -28.23 0.19 -10.58
C PRO A 33 -28.99 1.30 -9.85
N LEU A 34 -29.85 0.95 -8.87
CA LEU A 34 -30.55 1.95 -8.05
C LEU A 34 -29.59 2.78 -7.19
N LEU A 35 -28.56 2.14 -6.62
CA LEU A 35 -27.54 2.84 -5.85
C LEU A 35 -26.69 3.74 -6.76
N HIS A 36 -26.32 3.25 -7.95
CA HIS A 36 -25.62 4.05 -8.96
C HIS A 36 -26.43 5.29 -9.35
N LEU A 37 -27.73 5.13 -9.66
CA LEU A 37 -28.62 6.24 -9.99
C LEU A 37 -28.77 7.24 -8.84
N ALA A 38 -28.89 6.76 -7.59
CA ALA A 38 -28.99 7.61 -6.43
C ALA A 38 -27.71 8.45 -6.22
N ILE A 39 -26.53 7.86 -6.44
CA ILE A 39 -25.24 8.58 -6.40
C ILE A 39 -25.18 9.64 -7.50
N MET A 40 -25.52 9.28 -8.75
CA MET A 40 -25.52 10.23 -9.86
C MET A 40 -26.52 11.39 -9.65
N ALA A 41 -27.70 11.09 -9.11
CA ALA A 41 -28.70 12.09 -8.76
C ALA A 41 -28.20 13.02 -7.63
N ALA A 42 -27.50 12.49 -6.63
CA ALA A 42 -26.90 13.29 -5.57
C ALA A 42 -25.82 14.24 -6.12
N LEU A 43 -24.91 13.75 -6.97
CA LEU A 43 -23.89 14.57 -7.63
C LEU A 43 -24.53 15.68 -8.48
N PHE A 44 -25.57 15.35 -9.25
CA PHE A 44 -26.32 16.31 -10.05
C PHE A 44 -26.97 17.39 -9.17
N LEU A 45 -27.71 17.01 -8.13
CA LEU A 45 -28.42 17.96 -7.26
C LEU A 45 -27.46 18.87 -6.49
N ALA A 46 -26.31 18.36 -6.07
CA ALA A 46 -25.26 19.16 -5.45
C ALA A 46 -24.72 20.21 -6.44
N ALA A 47 -24.34 19.80 -7.66
CA ALA A 47 -23.87 20.72 -8.69
C ALA A 47 -24.95 21.73 -9.11
N TYR A 48 -26.20 21.28 -9.23
CA TYR A 48 -27.32 22.13 -9.62
C TYR A 48 -27.69 23.15 -8.53
N GLY A 49 -27.68 22.76 -7.25
CA GLY A 49 -27.88 23.70 -6.14
C GLY A 49 -26.84 24.83 -6.12
N LEU A 50 -25.61 24.55 -6.55
CA LEU A 50 -24.52 25.53 -6.63
C LEU A 50 -24.62 26.41 -7.88
N THR A 51 -24.99 25.85 -9.03
CA THR A 51 -24.87 26.53 -10.33
C THR A 51 -26.20 27.03 -10.92
N ARG A 52 -27.33 26.40 -10.55
CA ARG A 52 -28.66 26.48 -11.20
C ARG A 52 -28.66 26.24 -12.71
N ARG A 53 -27.68 25.50 -13.22
CA ARG A 53 -27.53 25.22 -14.66
C ARG A 53 -27.69 23.73 -14.87
N PHE A 54 -28.73 23.33 -15.59
CA PHE A 54 -29.17 21.94 -15.64
C PHE A 54 -28.17 21.08 -16.42
N CYS A 55 -27.87 21.45 -17.66
CA CYS A 55 -26.97 20.68 -18.52
C CYS A 55 -25.54 20.69 -17.98
N PHE A 56 -25.08 21.83 -17.47
CA PHE A 56 -23.79 21.98 -16.82
C PHE A 56 -23.66 21.10 -15.57
N SER A 57 -24.71 21.00 -14.76
CA SER A 57 -24.68 20.14 -13.56
C SER A 57 -24.67 18.66 -13.89
N LEU A 58 -25.35 18.25 -14.97
CA LEU A 58 -25.24 16.89 -15.50
C LEU A 58 -23.82 16.60 -15.99
N LEU A 59 -23.21 17.56 -16.70
CA LEU A 59 -21.83 17.45 -17.15
C LEU A 59 -20.85 17.36 -15.97
N ILE A 60 -21.01 18.18 -14.92
CA ILE A 60 -20.20 18.10 -13.70
C ILE A 60 -20.33 16.71 -13.05
N ALA A 61 -21.54 16.16 -12.95
CA ALA A 61 -21.76 14.83 -12.38
C ALA A 61 -21.06 13.73 -13.19
N LEU A 62 -21.12 13.80 -14.53
CA LEU A 62 -20.38 12.88 -15.42
C LEU A 62 -18.87 13.06 -15.30
N CYS A 63 -18.37 14.30 -15.26
CA CYS A 63 -16.95 14.59 -15.09
C CYS A 63 -16.44 14.04 -13.75
N ALA A 64 -17.21 14.19 -12.67
CA ALA A 64 -16.86 13.62 -11.37
C ALA A 64 -16.72 12.09 -11.44
N GLN A 65 -17.67 11.40 -12.08
CA GLN A 65 -17.56 9.95 -12.31
C GLN A 65 -16.33 9.61 -13.17
N LEU A 66 -16.09 10.36 -14.25
CA LEU A 66 -14.96 10.12 -15.15
C LEU A 66 -13.61 10.28 -14.42
N VAL A 67 -13.47 11.27 -13.55
CA VAL A 67 -12.29 11.44 -12.69
C VAL A 67 -12.08 10.21 -11.82
N VAL A 68 -13.15 9.69 -11.19
CA VAL A 68 -13.06 8.45 -10.38
C VAL A 68 -12.63 7.26 -11.23
N VAL A 69 -13.11 7.12 -12.47
CA VAL A 69 -12.68 6.07 -13.42
C VAL A 69 -11.20 6.22 -13.79
N ILE A 70 -10.75 7.44 -14.11
CA ILE A 70 -9.36 7.72 -14.46
C ILE A 70 -8.43 7.37 -13.29
N VAL A 71 -8.77 7.81 -12.08
CA VAL A 71 -7.98 7.51 -10.87
C VAL A 71 -7.99 6.02 -10.57
N ASN A 72 -9.13 5.34 -10.69
CA ASN A 72 -9.20 3.88 -10.54
C ASN A 72 -8.27 3.17 -11.53
N ASN A 73 -8.28 3.56 -12.80
CA ASN A 73 -7.45 2.92 -13.82
C ASN A 73 -5.96 3.18 -13.61
N ALA A 74 -5.61 4.40 -13.21
CA ALA A 74 -4.24 4.73 -12.84
C ALA A 74 -3.78 3.89 -11.65
N LYS A 75 -4.59 3.80 -10.59
CA LYS A 75 -4.33 2.94 -9.42
C LYS A 75 -4.17 1.48 -9.84
N TYR A 76 -5.13 0.93 -10.60
CA TYR A 76 -5.14 -0.48 -10.98
C TYR A 76 -3.94 -0.85 -11.85
N ARG A 77 -3.46 0.05 -12.72
CA ARG A 77 -2.26 -0.18 -13.53
C ARG A 77 -1.04 -0.50 -12.66
N PHE A 78 -0.83 0.23 -11.57
CA PHE A 78 0.35 0.07 -10.71
C PHE A 78 0.15 -0.96 -9.60
N LEU A 79 -1.06 -1.04 -9.03
CA LEU A 79 -1.31 -1.75 -7.77
C LEU A 79 -2.19 -3.00 -7.94
N ARG A 80 -2.73 -3.24 -9.15
CA ARG A 80 -3.66 -4.35 -9.45
C ARG A 80 -4.84 -4.45 -8.48
N GLU A 81 -5.24 -3.32 -7.91
CA GLU A 81 -6.36 -3.23 -6.97
C GLU A 81 -7.25 -2.04 -7.35
N PRO A 82 -8.58 -2.21 -7.42
CA PRO A 82 -9.51 -1.09 -7.65
C PRO A 82 -9.46 -0.04 -6.55
N LEU A 83 -10.04 1.12 -6.84
CA LEU A 83 -10.23 2.16 -5.83
C LEU A 83 -11.17 1.67 -4.72
N VAL A 84 -10.78 1.89 -3.47
CA VAL A 84 -11.51 1.55 -2.24
C VAL A 84 -11.64 2.78 -1.34
N TYR A 85 -12.49 2.69 -0.31
CA TYR A 85 -12.75 3.79 0.61
C TYR A 85 -11.48 4.31 1.33
N ALA A 86 -10.52 3.42 1.62
CA ALA A 86 -9.29 3.77 2.32
C ALA A 86 -8.39 4.69 1.49
N ASP A 87 -8.46 4.62 0.15
CA ASP A 87 -7.68 5.49 -0.73
C ASP A 87 -8.07 6.97 -0.55
N PHE A 88 -9.30 7.24 -0.11
CA PHE A 88 -9.72 8.61 0.16
C PHE A 88 -8.98 9.24 1.35
N ALA A 89 -8.56 8.43 2.33
CA ALA A 89 -7.70 8.89 3.41
C ALA A 89 -6.29 9.25 2.90
N LEU A 90 -5.83 8.60 1.82
CA LEU A 90 -4.54 8.86 1.18
C LEU A 90 -4.51 10.16 0.38
N TYR A 91 -5.66 10.74 -0.03
CA TYR A 91 -5.64 12.07 -0.65
C TYR A 91 -5.04 13.14 0.26
N SER A 92 -5.34 13.09 1.57
CA SER A 92 -4.71 14.00 2.54
C SER A 92 -3.19 13.82 2.59
N GLN A 93 -2.71 12.60 2.42
CA GLN A 93 -1.29 12.26 2.38
C GLN A 93 -0.65 12.72 1.08
N ALA A 94 -1.34 12.59 -0.06
CA ALA A 94 -0.85 13.07 -1.34
C ALA A 94 -0.64 14.59 -1.36
N ILE A 95 -1.47 15.34 -0.63
CA ILE A 95 -1.29 16.79 -0.44
C ILE A 95 -0.11 17.08 0.50
N ARG A 96 0.04 16.31 1.60
CA ARG A 96 1.12 16.52 2.58
C ARG A 96 2.49 16.03 2.08
N PHE A 97 2.52 15.01 1.23
CA PHE A 97 3.70 14.31 0.72
C PHE A 97 3.67 14.21 -0.81
N PRO A 98 3.63 15.33 -1.54
CA PRO A 98 3.41 15.33 -2.99
C PRO A 98 4.49 14.59 -3.78
N ARG A 99 5.73 14.59 -3.28
CA ARG A 99 6.87 13.88 -3.91
C ARG A 99 6.65 12.36 -4.00
N LEU A 100 5.81 11.78 -3.14
CA LEU A 100 5.53 10.35 -3.12
C LEU A 100 4.46 9.94 -4.16
N TYR A 101 3.61 10.86 -4.60
CA TYR A 101 2.44 10.52 -5.44
C TYR A 101 2.45 11.18 -6.83
N LEU A 102 2.94 12.42 -6.93
CA LEU A 102 2.92 13.17 -8.19
C LEU A 102 3.76 12.57 -9.32
N PRO A 103 4.95 11.97 -9.06
CA PRO A 103 5.75 11.35 -10.12
C PRO A 103 5.05 10.28 -10.95
N PHE A 104 4.00 9.64 -10.40
CA PHE A 104 3.28 8.54 -11.03
C PHE A 104 2.13 9.00 -11.95
N ILE A 105 1.73 10.26 -11.89
CA ILE A 105 0.65 10.83 -12.75
C ILE A 105 1.22 11.38 -14.06
N GLY A 106 2.45 11.88 -14.03
CA GLY A 106 3.09 12.58 -15.15
C GLY A 106 2.61 14.04 -15.29
N THR A 107 3.51 14.93 -15.69
CA THR A 107 3.23 16.38 -15.79
C THR A 107 2.27 16.73 -16.94
N GLY A 108 2.40 16.08 -18.09
CA GLY A 108 1.54 16.30 -19.25
C GLY A 108 0.06 16.01 -18.98
N PRO A 109 -0.30 14.79 -18.52
CA PRO A 109 -1.67 14.46 -18.15
C PRO A 109 -2.26 15.39 -17.07
N ALA A 110 -1.45 15.81 -16.09
CA ALA A 110 -1.89 16.73 -15.04
C ALA A 110 -2.27 18.12 -15.60
N ILE A 111 -1.43 18.69 -16.48
CA ILE A 111 -1.71 19.99 -17.13
C ILE A 111 -2.96 19.89 -18.01
N LEU A 112 -3.03 18.85 -18.86
CA LEU A 112 -4.17 18.65 -19.76
C LEU A 112 -5.47 18.48 -18.97
N GLY A 113 -5.43 17.71 -17.88
CA GLY A 113 -6.57 17.56 -16.97
C GLY A 113 -7.01 18.88 -16.34
N GLY A 114 -6.05 19.70 -15.86
CA GLY A 114 -6.34 21.02 -15.30
C GLY A 114 -6.97 21.99 -16.30
N VAL A 115 -6.46 22.02 -17.53
CA VAL A 115 -7.02 22.83 -18.63
C VAL A 115 -8.43 22.34 -18.99
N ALA A 116 -8.64 21.03 -19.11
CA ALA A 116 -9.95 20.45 -19.44
C ALA A 116 -11.00 20.77 -18.36
N ILE A 117 -10.64 20.65 -17.07
CA ILE A 117 -11.52 21.01 -15.94
C ILE A 117 -11.85 22.50 -15.98
N SER A 118 -10.85 23.36 -16.14
CA SER A 118 -11.02 24.82 -16.17
C SER A 118 -11.87 25.28 -17.35
N GLY A 119 -11.63 24.71 -18.53
CA GLY A 119 -12.42 24.99 -19.74
C GLY A 119 -13.86 24.51 -19.61
N THR A 120 -14.10 23.35 -19.00
CA THR A 120 -15.45 22.84 -18.73
C THR A 120 -16.20 23.75 -17.77
N LEU A 121 -15.55 24.19 -16.69
CA LEU A 121 -16.12 25.11 -15.71
C LEU A 121 -16.45 26.47 -16.34
N ALA A 122 -15.50 27.08 -17.06
CA ALA A 122 -15.69 28.37 -17.72
C ALA A 122 -16.78 28.29 -18.79
N GLY A 123 -16.71 27.31 -19.68
CA GLY A 123 -17.68 27.11 -20.74
C GLY A 123 -19.10 26.90 -20.20
N GLY A 124 -19.26 26.02 -19.20
CA GLY A 124 -20.59 25.78 -18.63
C GLY A 124 -21.20 26.98 -17.89
N LEU A 125 -20.37 27.80 -17.24
CA LEU A 125 -20.83 29.02 -16.58
C LEU A 125 -21.19 30.14 -17.58
N MET A 126 -20.49 30.21 -18.72
CA MET A 126 -20.69 31.23 -19.75
C MET A 126 -21.77 30.87 -20.77
N LEU A 127 -21.91 29.60 -21.13
CA LEU A 127 -22.79 29.14 -22.22
C LEU A 127 -24.21 28.79 -21.77
N GLU A 128 -24.41 28.39 -20.51
CA GLU A 128 -25.73 28.07 -19.99
C GLU A 128 -26.20 29.14 -19.00
N ALA A 129 -27.36 29.74 -19.27
CA ALA A 129 -28.02 30.63 -18.32
C ALA A 129 -28.65 29.82 -17.17
N PRO A 130 -28.68 30.36 -15.93
CA PRO A 130 -29.42 29.73 -14.83
C PRO A 130 -30.88 29.46 -15.22
N SER A 131 -31.35 28.23 -14.99
CA SER A 131 -32.73 27.82 -15.28
C SER A 131 -33.40 27.28 -14.01
N GLY A 132 -34.71 27.51 -13.88
CA GLY A 132 -35.51 26.96 -12.78
C GLY A 132 -35.97 25.54 -13.09
N LEU A 133 -35.67 24.60 -12.19
CA LEU A 133 -36.08 23.19 -12.31
C LEU A 133 -37.19 22.85 -11.33
N LEU A 134 -37.02 23.26 -10.06
CA LEU A 134 -37.88 22.95 -8.93
C LEU A 134 -38.73 24.16 -8.52
N SER A 135 -38.22 25.37 -8.73
CA SER A 135 -38.94 26.63 -8.48
C SER A 135 -38.61 27.70 -9.52
N ALA A 136 -39.56 28.60 -9.76
CA ALA A 136 -39.38 29.77 -10.61
C ALA A 136 -38.40 30.80 -10.00
N THR A 137 -38.29 30.83 -8.67
CA THR A 137 -37.44 31.79 -7.94
C THR A 137 -36.09 31.18 -7.59
N ALA A 138 -35.04 32.00 -7.70
CA ALA A 138 -33.66 31.50 -7.66
C ALA A 138 -33.24 30.85 -6.34
N LEU A 139 -33.57 31.50 -5.23
CA LEU A 139 -33.16 31.03 -3.91
C LEU A 139 -33.91 29.74 -3.51
N PRO A 140 -35.25 29.65 -3.60
CA PRO A 140 -35.97 28.41 -3.31
C PRO A 140 -35.55 27.24 -4.18
N ASP A 141 -35.28 27.47 -5.47
CA ASP A 141 -34.82 26.42 -6.40
C ASP A 141 -33.47 25.81 -5.98
N ARG A 142 -32.50 26.65 -5.56
CA ARG A 142 -31.22 26.18 -4.99
C ARG A 142 -31.43 25.40 -3.70
N LEU A 143 -32.24 25.94 -2.78
CA LEU A 143 -32.47 25.33 -1.48
C LEU A 143 -33.19 23.98 -1.62
N MET A 144 -34.15 23.85 -2.52
CA MET A 144 -34.82 22.58 -2.81
C MET A 144 -33.87 21.55 -3.41
N ALA A 145 -32.96 21.97 -4.31
CA ALA A 145 -31.95 21.07 -4.86
C ALA A 145 -30.97 20.58 -3.79
N LEU A 146 -30.47 21.49 -2.95
CA LEU A 146 -29.57 21.16 -1.84
C LEU A 146 -30.27 20.30 -0.77
N ALA A 147 -31.55 20.55 -0.48
CA ALA A 147 -32.36 19.71 0.39
C ALA A 147 -32.55 18.30 -0.20
N GLY A 148 -32.83 18.21 -1.51
CA GLY A 148 -32.89 16.93 -2.22
C GLY A 148 -31.57 16.16 -2.16
N PHE A 149 -30.43 16.84 -2.36
CA PHE A 149 -29.11 16.26 -2.14
C PHE A 149 -28.95 15.74 -0.70
N ALA A 150 -29.28 16.56 0.29
CA ALA A 150 -29.18 16.20 1.70
C ALA A 150 -30.07 14.98 2.08
N LEU A 151 -31.22 14.80 1.40
CA LEU A 151 -32.09 13.63 1.57
C LEU A 151 -31.60 12.39 0.81
N LEU A 152 -30.92 12.56 -0.33
CA LEU A 152 -30.35 11.44 -1.08
C LEU A 152 -29.14 10.81 -0.39
N VAL A 153 -28.33 11.59 0.33
CA VAL A 153 -27.16 11.06 1.07
C VAL A 153 -27.53 9.94 2.05
N PRO A 154 -28.48 10.09 2.99
CA PRO A 154 -28.88 9.01 3.89
C PRO A 154 -29.54 7.83 3.14
N LEU A 155 -30.26 8.09 2.04
CA LEU A 155 -30.80 7.02 1.18
C LEU A 155 -29.67 6.20 0.55
N VAL A 156 -28.66 6.84 -0.04
CA VAL A 156 -27.46 6.18 -0.59
C VAL A 156 -26.78 5.34 0.49
N LEU A 157 -26.57 5.90 1.69
CA LEU A 157 -25.96 5.15 2.80
C LEU A 157 -26.81 3.97 3.25
N SER A 158 -28.14 4.11 3.29
CA SER A 158 -29.05 3.02 3.63
C SER A 158 -29.00 1.90 2.60
N LEU A 159 -29.12 2.23 1.31
CA LEU A 159 -29.04 1.28 0.21
C LEU A 159 -27.68 0.57 0.14
N ALA A 160 -26.61 1.30 0.49
CA ALA A 160 -25.25 0.79 0.55
C ALA A 160 -25.05 -0.22 1.70
N ARG A 161 -25.57 0.08 2.90
CA ARG A 161 -25.44 -0.81 4.08
C ARG A 161 -26.15 -2.15 3.91
N GLN A 162 -27.22 -2.19 3.12
CA GLN A 162 -28.00 -3.41 2.83
C GLN A 162 -27.29 -4.37 1.87
N ARG A 163 -26.06 -4.06 1.41
CA ARG A 163 -25.29 -4.92 0.52
C ARG A 163 -24.21 -5.67 1.28
N ASP A 164 -24.10 -6.95 0.96
CA ASP A 164 -23.00 -7.79 1.42
C ASP A 164 -21.79 -7.62 0.52
N VAL A 165 -20.60 -7.82 1.09
CA VAL A 165 -19.32 -7.64 0.40
C VAL A 165 -18.43 -8.81 0.69
N SER A 166 -17.64 -9.24 -0.30
CA SER A 166 -16.59 -10.24 -0.08
C SER A 166 -15.35 -9.62 0.56
N LEU A 167 -15.23 -8.28 0.53
CA LEU A 167 -14.01 -7.53 0.87
C LEU A 167 -12.85 -7.82 -0.10
N ASP A 168 -13.16 -8.40 -1.25
CA ASP A 168 -12.29 -8.43 -2.41
C ASP A 168 -12.74 -7.31 -3.37
N ALA A 169 -11.91 -6.27 -3.48
CA ALA A 169 -12.30 -5.03 -4.16
C ALA A 169 -12.61 -5.26 -5.65
N GLU A 170 -11.92 -6.19 -6.29
CA GLU A 170 -12.16 -6.57 -7.69
C GLU A 170 -13.51 -7.27 -7.84
N THR A 171 -13.75 -8.33 -7.07
CA THR A 171 -15.02 -9.07 -7.08
C THR A 171 -16.21 -8.17 -6.76
N ASP A 172 -16.10 -7.34 -5.71
CA ASP A 172 -17.17 -6.44 -5.31
C ASP A 172 -17.39 -5.32 -6.34
N MET A 173 -16.34 -4.78 -6.96
CA MET A 173 -16.47 -3.81 -8.06
C MET A 173 -17.11 -4.43 -9.30
N GLN A 174 -16.73 -5.65 -9.68
CA GLN A 174 -17.36 -6.36 -10.80
C GLN A 174 -18.84 -6.64 -10.51
N ARG A 175 -19.19 -6.93 -9.25
CA ARG A 175 -20.55 -7.19 -8.81
C ARG A 175 -21.42 -5.93 -8.79
N TYR A 176 -20.96 -4.84 -8.18
CA TYR A 176 -21.80 -3.67 -7.92
C TYR A 176 -21.51 -2.46 -8.81
N GLY A 177 -20.33 -2.40 -9.43
CA GLY A 177 -19.79 -1.24 -10.14
C GLY A 177 -19.00 -0.31 -9.22
N LEU A 178 -18.12 0.51 -9.81
CA LEU A 178 -17.15 1.34 -9.09
C LEU A 178 -17.78 2.28 -8.05
N LEU A 179 -18.70 3.17 -8.46
CA LEU A 179 -19.32 4.12 -7.54
C LEU A 179 -20.16 3.43 -6.46
N PRO A 180 -21.03 2.44 -6.77
CA PRO A 180 -21.71 1.66 -5.75
C PRO A 180 -20.77 0.98 -4.76
N THR A 181 -19.69 0.32 -5.20
CA THR A 181 -18.74 -0.36 -4.30
C THR A 181 -18.07 0.61 -3.34
N LEU A 182 -17.65 1.78 -3.81
CA LEU A 182 -17.11 2.84 -2.94
C LEU A 182 -18.11 3.28 -1.88
N ALA A 183 -19.39 3.44 -2.24
CA ALA A 183 -20.44 3.80 -1.30
C ALA A 183 -20.71 2.68 -0.28
N ILE A 184 -20.76 1.41 -0.72
CA ILE A 184 -20.95 0.23 0.15
C ILE A 184 -19.80 0.13 1.16
N TYR A 185 -18.55 0.21 0.69
CA TYR A 185 -17.39 0.10 1.55
C TYR A 185 -17.34 1.26 2.57
N GLY A 186 -17.54 2.49 2.10
CA GLY A 186 -17.60 3.67 2.98
C GLY A 186 -18.68 3.55 4.05
N ALA A 187 -19.86 3.05 3.71
CA ALA A 187 -20.99 2.95 4.63
C ALA A 187 -20.85 1.80 5.65
N ARG A 188 -20.06 0.77 5.34
CA ARG A 188 -19.87 -0.44 6.17
C ARG A 188 -18.54 -0.48 6.95
N SER A 189 -17.55 0.32 6.55
CA SER A 189 -16.19 0.35 7.15
C SER A 189 -16.13 0.56 8.66
N ARG A 190 -17.19 1.03 9.33
CA ARG A 190 -17.20 1.25 10.78
C ARG A 190 -17.56 0.01 11.61
N VAL A 191 -17.89 -1.11 10.97
CA VAL A 191 -18.34 -2.34 11.64
C VAL A 191 -17.48 -3.51 11.14
N SER A 192 -16.60 -4.05 11.98
CA SER A 192 -16.00 -5.36 11.75
C SER A 192 -15.68 -6.05 13.06
N PRO A 193 -16.36 -7.15 13.41
CA PRO A 193 -15.83 -8.06 14.42
C PRO A 193 -14.57 -8.71 13.86
N LEU A 194 -13.56 -8.86 14.70
CA LEU A 194 -12.35 -9.59 14.36
C LEU A 194 -12.47 -11.03 14.81
N ALA A 195 -11.90 -11.95 14.02
CA ALA A 195 -11.74 -13.33 14.45
C ALA A 195 -10.77 -13.40 15.65
N ALA A 196 -10.97 -14.38 16.52
CA ALA A 196 -10.02 -14.75 17.57
C ALA A 196 -8.70 -15.26 16.95
N VAL A 197 -7.60 -15.07 17.68
CA VAL A 197 -6.24 -15.36 17.18
C VAL A 197 -5.54 -16.33 18.13
N THR A 198 -4.68 -17.18 17.58
CA THR A 198 -3.76 -18.02 18.34
C THR A 198 -2.59 -17.16 18.84
N PRO A 199 -2.27 -17.15 20.14
CA PRO A 199 -1.11 -16.41 20.65
C PRO A 199 0.19 -16.85 19.98
N LEU A 200 1.11 -15.90 19.74
CA LEU A 200 2.45 -16.21 19.28
C LEU A 200 3.22 -16.94 20.40
N PRO A 201 4.16 -17.85 20.07
CA PRO A 201 5.01 -18.48 21.08
C PRO A 201 5.88 -17.45 21.80
N ALA A 202 6.33 -17.75 23.02
CA ALA A 202 7.28 -16.89 23.73
C ALA A 202 8.69 -16.99 23.13
N ALA A 203 9.46 -15.90 23.19
CA ALA A 203 10.88 -15.93 22.86
C ALA A 203 11.66 -16.69 23.94
N ALA A 204 12.66 -17.47 23.55
CA ALA A 204 13.51 -18.22 24.46
C ALA A 204 14.91 -17.61 24.52
N GLY A 205 15.49 -17.53 25.73
CA GLY A 205 16.87 -17.05 25.92
C GLY A 205 17.08 -15.53 25.77
N CYS A 206 16.03 -14.78 25.44
CA CYS A 206 16.06 -13.32 25.26
C CYS A 206 17.15 -12.80 24.30
N PRO A 207 17.39 -13.37 23.10
CA PRO A 207 18.33 -12.80 22.13
C PRO A 207 17.77 -11.51 21.52
N ASN A 208 18.63 -10.69 20.90
CA ASN A 208 18.14 -9.60 20.07
C ASN A 208 17.39 -10.16 18.85
N LEU A 209 16.26 -9.54 18.53
CA LEU A 209 15.38 -9.89 17.42
C LEU A 209 15.34 -8.73 16.43
N ILE A 210 15.72 -9.00 15.19
CA ILE A 210 15.75 -7.99 14.14
C ILE A 210 14.81 -8.44 13.02
N ALA A 211 13.91 -7.57 12.61
CA ALA A 211 13.03 -7.79 11.48
C ALA A 211 13.16 -6.63 10.49
N ILE A 212 13.60 -6.94 9.26
CA ILE A 212 13.76 -5.98 8.18
C ILE A 212 12.65 -6.22 7.17
N GLN A 213 11.72 -5.27 7.09
CA GLN A 213 10.85 -5.10 5.94
C GLN A 213 11.64 -4.33 4.87
N SER A 214 12.22 -5.08 3.94
CA SER A 214 12.98 -4.54 2.82
C SER A 214 12.01 -4.08 1.74
N GLU A 215 11.91 -2.77 1.54
CA GLU A 215 10.96 -2.12 0.66
C GLU A 215 11.04 -2.72 -0.74
N SER A 216 9.90 -3.14 -1.25
CA SER A 216 9.76 -3.70 -2.59
C SER A 216 10.72 -4.86 -2.91
N PHE A 217 11.31 -5.55 -1.92
CA PHE A 217 12.31 -6.59 -2.14
C PHE A 217 11.68 -7.86 -2.72
N PHE A 218 12.17 -8.30 -3.88
CA PHE A 218 11.92 -9.64 -4.39
C PHE A 218 13.05 -10.01 -5.34
N ASP A 219 13.33 -11.30 -5.48
CA ASP A 219 14.30 -11.81 -6.44
C ASP A 219 13.80 -11.59 -7.88
N ALA A 220 14.33 -10.53 -8.50
CA ALA A 220 13.99 -10.14 -9.87
C ALA A 220 14.63 -11.01 -10.94
N ARG A 221 15.53 -11.96 -10.62
CA ARG A 221 16.10 -12.89 -11.61
C ARG A 221 15.02 -13.73 -12.29
N ARG A 222 13.85 -13.89 -11.66
CA ARG A 222 12.66 -14.52 -12.25
C ARG A 222 12.00 -13.70 -13.36
N LEU A 223 12.30 -12.40 -13.49
CA LEU A 223 11.83 -11.55 -14.58
C LEU A 223 12.68 -11.71 -15.85
N ASP A 224 13.96 -12.06 -15.69
CA ASP A 224 14.95 -12.07 -16.75
C ASP A 224 16.13 -12.99 -16.43
N GLU A 225 16.32 -14.03 -17.24
CA GLU A 225 17.48 -14.93 -17.12
C GLU A 225 18.81 -14.22 -17.41
N ARG A 226 18.77 -13.04 -18.04
CA ARG A 226 19.97 -12.22 -18.28
C ARG A 226 20.49 -11.57 -17.00
N ILE A 227 19.71 -11.45 -15.92
CA ILE A 227 20.18 -10.80 -14.68
C ILE A 227 21.31 -11.64 -14.07
N ARG A 228 22.41 -10.98 -13.70
CA ARG A 228 23.56 -11.71 -13.16
C ARG A 228 23.24 -12.29 -11.77
N PRO A 229 23.67 -13.53 -11.48
CA PRO A 229 23.42 -14.17 -10.19
C PRO A 229 23.98 -13.40 -8.98
N ASP A 230 25.07 -12.66 -9.16
CA ASP A 230 25.77 -11.92 -8.10
C ASP A 230 25.01 -10.70 -7.57
N VAL A 231 23.86 -10.33 -8.16
CA VAL A 231 22.98 -9.27 -7.64
C VAL A 231 22.46 -9.59 -6.23
N LEU A 232 22.23 -10.87 -5.92
CA LEU A 232 21.67 -11.36 -4.65
C LEU A 232 22.55 -12.43 -3.99
N SER A 233 23.86 -12.33 -4.17
CA SER A 233 24.80 -13.37 -3.71
C SER A 233 24.78 -13.60 -2.20
N CYS A 234 24.60 -12.55 -1.39
CA CYS A 234 24.51 -12.71 0.06
C CYS A 234 23.18 -13.34 0.46
N PHE A 235 22.08 -12.91 -0.15
CA PHE A 235 20.76 -13.49 0.07
C PHE A 235 20.74 -14.98 -0.27
N ASP A 236 21.35 -15.40 -1.38
CA ASP A 236 21.44 -16.82 -1.76
C ASP A 236 22.18 -17.64 -0.69
N ARG A 237 23.37 -17.19 -0.29
CA ARG A 237 24.18 -17.84 0.73
C ARG A 237 23.44 -17.95 2.07
N LEU A 238 22.91 -16.84 2.56
CA LEU A 238 22.18 -16.82 3.84
C LEU A 238 20.90 -17.65 3.76
N SER A 239 20.28 -17.75 2.60
CA SER A 239 19.11 -18.57 2.41
C SER A 239 19.39 -20.08 2.55
N ASP A 240 20.62 -20.53 2.26
CA ASP A 240 21.08 -21.90 2.50
C ASP A 240 21.45 -22.16 3.98
N GLU A 241 21.82 -21.11 4.71
CA GLU A 241 22.14 -21.12 6.15
C GLU A 241 20.91 -20.84 7.03
N ALA A 242 19.82 -20.33 6.45
CA ALA A 242 18.65 -19.84 7.17
C ALA A 242 17.88 -20.97 7.86
N VAL A 243 17.27 -20.67 9.01
CA VAL A 243 16.31 -21.57 9.68
C VAL A 243 15.12 -21.85 8.77
N ALA A 244 14.64 -20.84 8.05
CA ALA A 244 13.63 -20.96 7.02
C ALA A 244 13.84 -19.91 5.92
N SER A 245 13.58 -20.26 4.66
CA SER A 245 13.60 -19.31 3.54
C SER A 245 12.71 -19.80 2.40
N GLY A 246 12.24 -18.89 1.55
CA GLY A 246 11.39 -19.24 0.42
C GLY A 246 10.58 -18.07 -0.15
N ARG A 247 9.52 -18.39 -0.90
CA ARG A 247 8.58 -17.38 -1.41
C ARG A 247 7.68 -16.89 -0.27
N LEU A 248 7.34 -15.61 -0.29
CA LEU A 248 6.49 -14.98 0.69
C LEU A 248 5.20 -14.47 0.06
N ARG A 249 4.05 -14.94 0.54
CA ARG A 249 2.76 -14.30 0.26
C ARG A 249 2.63 -13.03 1.06
N VAL A 250 2.34 -11.95 0.35
CA VAL A 250 2.11 -10.62 0.92
C VAL A 250 0.76 -10.06 0.44
N PRO A 251 0.06 -9.27 1.28
CA PRO A 251 -1.27 -8.73 0.99
C PRO A 251 -1.25 -7.44 0.13
N ALA A 252 -0.25 -7.29 -0.74
CA ALA A 252 0.05 -6.04 -1.43
C ALA A 252 0.74 -6.27 -2.78
N TRP A 253 0.53 -5.34 -3.71
CA TRP A 253 1.23 -5.26 -4.99
C TRP A 253 1.58 -3.80 -5.26
N GLY A 254 2.85 -3.52 -5.53
CA GLY A 254 3.33 -2.21 -5.96
C GLY A 254 3.37 -1.10 -4.90
N ALA A 255 2.55 -1.19 -3.85
CA ALA A 255 2.50 -0.26 -2.72
C ALA A 255 1.71 -0.89 -1.56
N TYR A 256 1.45 -0.10 -0.52
CA TYR A 256 0.72 -0.48 0.71
C TYR A 256 1.56 -1.33 1.68
N THR A 257 2.85 -1.00 1.82
CA THR A 257 3.81 -1.41 2.87
C THR A 257 3.16 -1.70 4.22
N MET A 258 2.24 -0.83 4.64
CA MET A 258 1.53 -0.93 5.92
C MET A 258 0.68 -2.20 6.10
N ARG A 259 0.30 -2.91 5.03
CA ARG A 259 -0.48 -4.17 5.10
C ARG A 259 0.40 -5.33 5.52
N SER A 260 1.57 -5.46 4.90
CA SER A 260 2.58 -6.46 5.23
C SER A 260 3.16 -6.19 6.62
N GLU A 261 3.43 -4.93 6.92
CA GLU A 261 3.86 -4.45 8.25
C GLU A 261 2.88 -4.88 9.36
N PHE A 262 1.59 -4.60 9.18
CA PHE A 262 0.60 -4.94 10.20
C PHE A 262 0.39 -6.45 10.29
N ALA A 263 0.41 -7.18 9.17
CA ALA A 263 0.27 -8.63 9.17
C ALA A 263 1.45 -9.31 9.90
N PHE A 264 2.67 -8.84 9.67
CA PHE A 264 3.85 -9.25 10.43
C PHE A 264 3.70 -8.90 11.91
N LEU A 265 3.47 -7.63 12.26
CA LEU A 265 3.45 -7.21 13.66
C LEU A 265 2.32 -7.84 14.46
N SER A 266 1.18 -8.17 13.85
CA SER A 266 0.04 -8.79 14.53
C SER A 266 0.04 -10.32 14.46
N GLY A 267 0.85 -10.94 13.60
CA GLY A 267 0.74 -12.37 13.29
C GLY A 267 -0.62 -12.74 12.68
N ARG A 268 -1.31 -11.80 12.04
CA ARG A 268 -2.65 -12.01 11.45
C ARG A 268 -2.65 -11.87 9.94
N ALA A 269 -3.31 -12.81 9.29
CA ALA A 269 -3.64 -12.69 7.88
C ALA A 269 -4.44 -11.41 7.61
N ASN A 270 -4.03 -10.63 6.61
CA ASN A 270 -4.70 -9.38 6.22
C ASN A 270 -6.18 -9.61 5.89
N ALA A 271 -6.53 -10.75 5.30
CA ALA A 271 -7.91 -11.12 5.00
C ALA A 271 -8.80 -11.28 6.25
N SER A 272 -8.21 -11.53 7.43
CA SER A 272 -8.94 -11.67 8.70
C SER A 272 -9.31 -10.34 9.36
N LEU A 273 -8.84 -9.21 8.82
CA LEU A 273 -8.98 -7.88 9.44
C LEU A 273 -10.29 -7.17 9.10
N GLY A 274 -11.21 -7.84 8.38
CA GLY A 274 -12.43 -7.22 7.89
C GLY A 274 -12.13 -6.00 7.03
N PHE A 275 -12.83 -4.88 7.25
CA PHE A 275 -12.54 -3.62 6.54
C PHE A 275 -11.17 -3.02 6.88
N GLY A 276 -10.54 -3.46 7.98
CA GLY A 276 -9.20 -3.06 8.35
C GLY A 276 -8.16 -3.46 7.32
N ARG A 277 -8.41 -4.48 6.49
CA ARG A 277 -7.46 -4.99 5.49
C ARG A 277 -6.94 -3.98 4.46
N PHE A 278 -7.67 -2.87 4.26
CA PHE A 278 -7.34 -1.87 3.25
C PHE A 278 -6.40 -0.77 3.77
N ASP A 279 -6.44 -0.49 5.07
CA ASP A 279 -5.55 0.45 5.79
C ASP A 279 -5.54 0.10 7.29
N PRO A 280 -4.92 -1.02 7.69
CA PRO A 280 -4.94 -1.51 9.06
C PRO A 280 -4.43 -0.50 10.07
N LEU A 281 -3.39 0.28 9.73
CA LEU A 281 -2.79 1.22 10.67
C LEU A 281 -3.76 2.33 11.07
N ARG A 282 -4.50 2.90 10.12
CA ARG A 282 -5.55 3.88 10.48
C ARG A 282 -6.79 3.22 11.05
N PHE A 283 -7.12 2.01 10.58
CA PHE A 283 -8.31 1.32 11.01
C PHE A 283 -8.23 0.89 12.47
N PHE A 284 -7.08 0.45 12.97
CA PHE A 284 -6.97 0.00 14.36
C PHE A 284 -6.48 1.07 15.33
N GLN A 285 -6.15 2.27 14.84
CA GLN A 285 -5.78 3.40 15.67
C GLN A 285 -6.87 3.71 16.72
N GLY A 286 -6.46 3.80 17.99
CA GLY A 286 -7.33 3.98 19.16
C GLY A 286 -8.23 2.78 19.48
N ARG A 287 -7.97 1.63 18.86
CA ARG A 287 -8.83 0.43 18.92
C ARG A 287 -8.05 -0.87 19.14
N ILE A 288 -6.72 -0.83 19.28
CA ILE A 288 -5.89 -2.04 19.46
C ILE A 288 -6.39 -2.88 20.65
N ASP A 289 -6.56 -2.30 21.83
CA ASP A 289 -7.02 -3.03 23.02
C ASP A 289 -8.40 -3.69 22.83
N GLN A 290 -9.31 -3.02 22.11
CA GLN A 290 -10.67 -3.51 21.85
C GLN A 290 -10.73 -4.55 20.72
N SER A 291 -9.68 -4.60 19.90
CA SER A 291 -9.62 -5.44 18.71
C SER A 291 -9.20 -6.90 19.04
N GLY A 292 -8.69 -7.13 20.25
CA GLY A 292 -8.08 -8.42 20.61
C GLY A 292 -6.80 -8.72 19.82
N ILE A 293 -6.21 -7.71 19.19
CA ILE A 293 -4.92 -7.81 18.52
C ILE A 293 -3.83 -7.59 19.56
N GLU A 294 -2.99 -8.59 19.71
CA GLU A 294 -1.74 -8.48 20.44
C GLU A 294 -0.60 -8.49 19.42
N SER A 295 0.19 -7.42 19.39
CA SER A 295 1.33 -7.34 18.50
C SER A 295 2.55 -8.08 19.07
N LEU A 296 3.44 -8.50 18.18
CA LEU A 296 4.75 -9.05 18.50
C LEU A 296 5.54 -8.11 19.44
N ALA A 297 5.55 -6.80 19.15
CA ALA A 297 6.23 -5.82 19.98
C ALA A 297 5.62 -5.74 21.39
N ALA A 298 4.29 -5.69 21.54
CA ALA A 298 3.64 -5.69 22.85
C ALA A 298 3.93 -6.97 23.64
N GLN A 299 3.94 -8.13 22.96
CA GLN A 299 4.31 -9.40 23.57
C GLN A 299 5.77 -9.41 24.06
N LEU A 300 6.71 -8.99 23.21
CA LEU A 300 8.13 -8.95 23.52
C LEU A 300 8.45 -7.94 24.63
N LYS A 301 7.78 -6.79 24.62
CA LYS A 301 7.90 -5.79 25.70
C LYS A 301 7.55 -6.36 27.07
N ARG A 302 6.51 -7.22 27.16
CA ARG A 302 6.18 -7.94 28.41
C ARG A 302 7.22 -9.00 28.80
N GLN A 303 8.01 -9.47 27.83
CA GLN A 303 9.15 -10.36 28.06
C GLN A 303 10.44 -9.60 28.40
N GLY A 304 10.36 -8.27 28.57
CA GLY A 304 11.50 -7.44 28.95
C GLY A 304 12.33 -6.94 27.78
N TYR A 305 11.81 -6.96 26.56
CA TYR A 305 12.48 -6.35 25.41
C TYR A 305 12.23 -4.83 25.34
N ARG A 306 13.22 -4.08 24.86
CA ARG A 306 13.02 -2.71 24.34
C ARG A 306 12.69 -2.83 22.86
N CYS A 307 11.53 -2.29 22.46
CA CYS A 307 11.01 -2.41 21.11
C CYS A 307 11.21 -1.10 20.33
N VAL A 308 12.04 -1.14 19.29
CA VAL A 308 12.44 0.03 18.50
C VAL A 308 11.99 -0.15 17.05
N CYS A 309 11.30 0.85 16.49
CA CYS A 309 11.07 0.91 15.06
C CYS A 309 12.07 1.87 14.39
N VAL A 310 12.64 1.46 13.26
CA VAL A 310 13.50 2.30 12.42
C VAL A 310 12.86 2.47 11.05
N HIS A 311 12.50 3.69 10.67
CA HIS A 311 11.93 3.96 9.36
C HIS A 311 12.34 5.36 8.88
N PRO A 312 13.17 5.50 7.84
CA PRO A 312 13.71 6.79 7.44
C PRO A 312 12.70 7.61 6.61
N TYR A 313 11.50 7.80 7.15
CA TYR A 313 10.41 8.61 6.58
C TYR A 313 9.61 9.27 7.72
N PRO A 314 8.90 10.40 7.49
CA PRO A 314 8.12 11.06 8.55
C PRO A 314 7.16 10.12 9.26
N VAL A 315 7.21 10.09 10.60
CA VAL A 315 6.39 9.21 11.45
C VAL A 315 4.88 9.48 11.35
N GLU A 316 4.47 10.63 10.82
CA GLU A 316 3.05 10.93 10.57
C GLU A 316 2.51 10.22 9.33
N PHE A 317 3.39 9.74 8.45
CA PHE A 317 2.98 8.92 7.31
C PHE A 317 2.34 7.63 7.81
N PHE A 318 1.19 7.27 7.21
CA PHE A 318 0.28 6.23 7.70
C PHE A 318 -0.14 6.33 9.18
N ALA A 319 -0.02 7.52 9.78
CA ALA A 319 -0.33 7.75 11.19
C ALA A 319 0.46 6.86 12.17
N ARG A 320 1.69 6.45 11.81
CA ARG A 320 2.55 5.59 12.65
C ARG A 320 2.79 6.18 14.05
N HIS A 321 2.92 7.51 14.16
CA HIS A 321 3.05 8.23 15.44
C HIS A 321 1.96 7.96 16.47
N ARG A 322 0.79 7.44 16.05
CA ARG A 322 -0.33 7.14 16.95
C ARG A 322 -0.42 5.65 17.25
N ILE A 323 -0.33 4.81 16.22
CA ILE A 323 -0.55 3.37 16.38
C ILE A 323 0.68 2.62 16.89
N TYR A 324 1.92 3.06 16.62
CA TYR A 324 3.12 2.34 17.09
C TYR A 324 3.22 2.23 18.61
N PRO A 325 2.92 3.30 19.38
CA PRO A 325 2.81 3.19 20.83
C PRO A 325 1.74 2.18 21.27
N GLU A 326 0.57 2.13 20.61
CA GLU A 326 -0.49 1.15 20.87
C GLU A 326 -0.04 -0.29 20.53
N LEU A 327 0.82 -0.45 19.53
CA LEU A 327 1.45 -1.72 19.18
C LEU A 327 2.64 -2.09 20.10
N GLY A 328 2.90 -1.32 21.15
CA GLY A 328 3.91 -1.66 22.16
C GLY A 328 5.35 -1.27 21.84
N PHE A 329 5.58 -0.43 20.82
CA PHE A 329 6.91 0.12 20.58
C PHE A 329 7.28 1.19 21.63
N ASP A 330 8.52 1.16 22.08
CA ASP A 330 9.11 2.18 22.97
C ASP A 330 9.57 3.39 22.17
N ASP A 331 10.25 3.15 21.05
CA ASP A 331 10.89 4.17 20.23
C ASP A 331 10.52 4.06 18.75
N PHE A 332 10.44 5.21 18.08
CA PHE A 332 10.32 5.30 16.63
C PHE A 332 11.37 6.27 16.08
N ILE A 333 12.36 5.71 15.39
CA ILE A 333 13.45 6.45 14.76
C ILE A 333 13.05 6.79 13.34
N ASP A 334 12.63 8.04 13.13
CA ASP A 334 12.09 8.52 11.86
C ASP A 334 13.10 9.33 11.03
N ILE A 335 12.66 9.90 9.90
CA ILE A 335 13.51 10.72 9.00
C ILE A 335 14.33 11.82 9.70
N ARG A 336 13.89 12.35 10.86
CA ARG A 336 14.61 13.40 11.59
C ARG A 336 15.96 12.90 12.13
N SER A 337 16.10 11.58 12.28
CA SER A 337 17.33 10.89 12.66
C SER A 337 18.28 10.60 11.50
N PHE A 338 17.91 11.00 10.27
CA PHE A 338 18.64 10.71 9.03
C PHE A 338 18.90 11.97 8.20
N THR A 339 19.06 13.14 8.83
CA THR A 339 19.25 14.43 8.14
C THR A 339 20.45 14.42 7.20
N ASP A 340 21.58 13.90 7.69
CA ASP A 340 22.86 13.86 6.97
C ASP A 340 23.20 12.45 6.46
N ALA A 341 22.21 11.56 6.47
CA ALA A 341 22.37 10.20 6.00
C ALA A 341 22.61 10.16 4.49
N LYS A 342 23.42 9.19 4.06
CA LYS A 342 23.58 8.86 2.66
C LYS A 342 22.21 8.53 2.05
N ARG A 343 22.03 8.98 0.81
CA ARG A 343 20.82 8.75 0.01
C ARG A 343 21.20 8.04 -1.26
N PHE A 344 20.25 7.27 -1.77
CA PHE A 344 20.34 6.66 -3.07
C PHE A 344 19.00 6.90 -3.78
N GLY A 345 19.06 7.56 -4.93
CA GLY A 345 17.88 8.21 -5.48
C GLY A 345 17.30 9.26 -4.51
N PRO A 346 15.97 9.35 -4.36
CA PRO A 346 15.33 10.35 -3.48
C PRO A 346 15.32 9.97 -1.98
N TYR A 347 15.60 8.71 -1.62
CA TYR A 347 15.43 8.20 -0.25
C TYR A 347 16.75 7.93 0.46
N VAL A 348 16.66 7.83 1.79
CA VAL A 348 17.77 7.39 2.64
C VAL A 348 18.16 5.97 2.25
N SER A 349 19.47 5.72 2.16
CA SER A 349 19.98 4.43 1.73
C SER A 349 19.81 3.35 2.78
N ASP A 350 19.69 2.11 2.34
CA ASP A 350 19.63 0.91 3.18
C ASP A 350 20.88 0.78 4.06
N GLU A 351 22.04 1.21 3.55
CA GLU A 351 23.29 1.33 4.32
C GLU A 351 23.12 2.23 5.55
N ALA A 352 22.44 3.38 5.43
CA ALA A 352 22.28 4.30 6.55
C ALA A 352 21.27 3.75 7.58
N VAL A 353 20.26 3.01 7.12
CA VAL A 353 19.36 2.26 8.02
C VAL A 353 20.12 1.18 8.77
N CYS A 354 20.99 0.43 8.08
CA CYS A 354 21.88 -0.57 8.68
C CYS A 354 22.73 0.04 9.80
N GLU A 355 23.45 1.13 9.53
CA GLU A 355 24.29 1.78 10.52
C GLU A 355 23.48 2.27 11.75
N ARG A 356 22.24 2.72 11.55
CA ARG A 356 21.36 3.06 12.68
C ARG A 356 20.97 1.83 13.50
N ILE A 357 20.67 0.70 12.87
CA ILE A 357 20.38 -0.56 13.57
C ILE A 357 21.59 -1.00 14.39
N LEU A 358 22.80 -0.95 13.82
CA LEU A 358 24.03 -1.31 14.51
C LEU A 358 24.29 -0.40 15.73
N GLN A 359 23.99 0.89 15.63
CA GLN A 359 24.09 1.84 16.74
C GLN A 359 23.14 1.48 17.91
N GLU A 360 21.89 1.09 17.61
CA GLU A 360 20.96 0.65 18.66
C GLU A 360 21.44 -0.66 19.32
N LEU A 361 21.91 -1.62 18.52
CA LEU A 361 22.44 -2.90 19.02
C LEU A 361 23.67 -2.70 19.92
N ALA A 362 24.61 -1.82 19.52
CA ALA A 362 25.80 -1.53 20.31
C ALA A 362 25.52 -0.72 21.59
N GLY A 363 24.40 0.00 21.64
CA GLY A 363 24.06 0.94 22.72
C GLY A 363 23.09 0.40 23.76
N SER A 364 22.68 -0.87 23.69
CA SER A 364 21.66 -1.44 24.57
C SER A 364 22.17 -2.61 25.40
N ASP A 365 22.00 -2.52 26.72
CA ASP A 365 22.22 -3.63 27.66
C ASP A 365 20.97 -4.53 27.82
N GLN A 366 19.83 -4.08 27.29
CA GLN A 366 18.55 -4.80 27.30
C GLN A 366 18.33 -5.50 25.95
N PRO A 367 17.71 -6.69 25.91
CA PRO A 367 17.37 -7.33 24.64
C PRO A 367 16.45 -6.44 23.80
N LEU A 368 16.78 -6.32 22.52
CA LEU A 368 16.10 -5.45 21.57
C LEU A 368 15.22 -6.25 20.62
N PHE A 369 14.03 -5.70 20.36
CA PHE A 369 13.27 -6.01 19.16
C PHE A 369 13.36 -4.81 18.24
N ILE A 370 14.11 -4.92 17.15
CA ILE A 370 14.25 -3.88 16.13
C ILE A 370 13.39 -4.27 14.93
N PHE A 371 12.40 -3.44 14.61
CA PHE A 371 11.62 -3.56 13.39
C PHE A 371 11.96 -2.40 12.45
N ALA A 372 12.68 -2.70 11.37
CA ALA A 372 13.09 -1.69 10.39
C ALA A 372 12.27 -1.78 9.11
N ILE A 373 11.82 -0.62 8.61
CA ILE A 373 11.14 -0.46 7.33
C ILE A 373 12.02 0.45 6.47
N THR A 374 12.62 -0.12 5.44
CA THR A 374 13.50 0.62 4.52
C THR A 374 12.69 1.46 3.52
N MET A 375 13.36 2.28 2.72
CA MET A 375 12.72 3.16 1.71
C MET A 375 13.47 3.20 0.38
N GLU A 376 14.72 2.70 0.31
CA GLU A 376 15.60 2.95 -0.84
C GLU A 376 14.98 2.49 -2.16
N ASN A 377 14.33 1.32 -2.14
CA ASN A 377 13.72 0.68 -3.31
C ASN A 377 12.31 1.21 -3.67
N HIS A 378 11.75 2.19 -2.93
CA HIS A 378 10.36 2.63 -3.10
C HIS A 378 10.09 3.29 -4.48
N GLY A 379 11.12 3.81 -5.15
CA GLY A 379 10.98 4.57 -6.40
C GLY A 379 10.34 5.97 -6.21
N PRO A 380 10.31 6.81 -7.25
CA PRO A 380 10.13 6.42 -8.65
C PRO A 380 11.44 6.12 -9.39
N LEU A 381 11.55 4.88 -9.88
CA LEU A 381 12.72 4.41 -10.64
C LEU A 381 12.92 5.19 -11.94
N HIS A 382 11.83 5.61 -12.60
CA HIS A 382 11.86 6.35 -13.87
C HIS A 382 12.36 7.79 -13.76
N LEU A 383 12.59 8.30 -12.55
CA LEU A 383 13.20 9.61 -12.33
C LEU A 383 14.70 9.52 -12.04
N GLU A 384 15.24 8.31 -11.96
CA GLU A 384 16.65 8.08 -11.74
C GLU A 384 17.38 7.80 -13.06
N SER A 385 18.69 8.00 -13.06
CA SER A 385 19.55 7.74 -14.20
C SER A 385 20.51 6.61 -13.88
N ILE A 386 20.78 5.77 -14.88
CA ILE A 386 21.81 4.73 -14.83
C ILE A 386 22.76 4.89 -16.01
N SER A 387 24.06 4.70 -15.77
CA SER A 387 25.05 4.69 -16.86
C SER A 387 25.00 3.36 -17.61
N SER A 388 25.38 3.35 -18.89
CA SER A 388 25.46 2.10 -19.67
C SER A 388 26.39 1.08 -19.03
N ALA A 389 27.54 1.51 -18.49
CA ALA A 389 28.49 0.63 -17.82
C ALA A 389 27.91 -0.02 -16.54
N GLU A 390 27.13 0.73 -15.76
CA GLU A 390 26.47 0.18 -14.57
C GLU A 390 25.34 -0.78 -14.96
N ARG A 391 24.54 -0.42 -15.97
CA ARG A 391 23.48 -1.26 -16.52
C ARG A 391 24.06 -2.58 -17.02
N ASP A 392 25.04 -2.55 -17.91
CA ASP A 392 25.68 -3.74 -18.47
C ASP A 392 26.33 -4.61 -17.38
N GLY A 393 26.79 -4.02 -16.27
CA GLY A 393 27.32 -4.74 -15.12
C GLY A 393 26.29 -5.55 -14.32
N LEU A 394 24.99 -5.36 -14.56
CA LEU A 394 23.89 -6.06 -13.88
C LEU A 394 23.31 -7.22 -14.71
N PHE A 395 23.70 -7.33 -15.99
CA PHE A 395 23.21 -8.36 -16.90
C PHE A 395 24.37 -9.16 -17.53
N SER A 396 24.10 -10.40 -17.92
CA SER A 396 25.08 -11.32 -18.52
C SER A 396 25.21 -11.14 -20.03
N THR A 397 24.29 -10.41 -20.66
CA THR A 397 24.25 -10.15 -22.10
C THR A 397 23.94 -8.68 -22.36
N ALA A 398 24.09 -8.24 -23.61
CA ALA A 398 23.88 -6.84 -23.99
C ALA A 398 22.47 -6.34 -23.63
N THR A 399 22.40 -5.08 -23.18
CA THR A 399 21.18 -4.40 -22.78
C THR A 399 20.99 -3.08 -23.53
N ASP A 400 19.77 -2.55 -23.53
CA ASP A 400 19.47 -1.24 -24.10
C ASP A 400 18.70 -0.36 -23.09
N SER A 401 18.29 0.84 -23.50
CA SER A 401 17.59 1.79 -22.62
C SER A 401 16.21 1.31 -22.16
N SER A 402 15.60 0.29 -22.79
CA SER A 402 14.35 -0.30 -22.31
C SER A 402 14.55 -1.09 -21.01
N ASP A 403 15.78 -1.53 -20.73
CA ASP A 403 16.15 -2.21 -19.48
C ASP A 403 16.51 -1.22 -18.35
N ASP A 404 16.54 0.10 -18.59
CA ASP A 404 17.01 1.09 -17.61
C ASP A 404 16.26 1.04 -16.28
N ASN A 405 14.93 0.99 -16.30
CA ASN A 405 14.14 0.93 -15.06
C ASN A 405 14.37 -0.36 -14.27
N LEU A 406 14.51 -1.49 -14.97
CA LEU A 406 14.84 -2.76 -14.34
C LEU A 406 16.26 -2.72 -13.76
N ALA A 407 17.23 -2.17 -14.50
CA ALA A 407 18.61 -2.02 -14.04
C ALA A 407 18.74 -1.10 -12.81
N ILE A 408 18.00 0.01 -12.80
CA ILE A 408 17.90 0.91 -11.63
C ILE A 408 17.37 0.12 -10.42
N TYR A 409 16.32 -0.69 -10.59
CA TYR A 409 15.81 -1.55 -9.54
C TYR A 409 16.83 -2.63 -9.08
N LEU A 410 17.57 -3.25 -10.00
CA LEU A 410 18.61 -4.24 -9.66
C LEU A 410 19.78 -3.63 -8.87
N ARG A 411 20.14 -2.38 -9.17
CA ARG A 411 21.14 -1.61 -8.41
C ARG A 411 20.72 -1.42 -6.96
N HIS A 412 19.45 -1.11 -6.74
CA HIS A 412 18.80 -0.99 -5.43
C HIS A 412 18.72 -2.34 -4.70
N LEU A 413 18.32 -3.42 -5.38
CA LEU A 413 18.40 -4.79 -4.83
C LEU A 413 19.81 -5.18 -4.39
N ARG A 414 20.84 -4.82 -5.17
CA ARG A 414 22.24 -5.07 -4.81
C ARG A 414 22.68 -4.26 -3.58
N ASN A 415 22.11 -3.09 -3.34
CA ASN A 415 22.36 -2.33 -2.11
C ASN A 415 21.67 -2.98 -0.90
N ALA A 416 20.45 -3.51 -1.08
CA ALA A 416 19.76 -4.28 -0.06
C ALA A 416 20.55 -5.57 0.31
N ASP A 417 21.10 -6.29 -0.69
CA ASP A 417 21.99 -7.45 -0.49
C ASP A 417 23.26 -7.09 0.31
N ARG A 418 23.83 -5.90 0.07
CA ARG A 418 24.97 -5.38 0.84
C ARG A 418 24.59 -5.02 2.29
N MET A 419 23.42 -4.42 2.50
CA MET A 419 22.90 -4.19 3.86
C MET A 419 22.74 -5.52 4.61
N LEU A 420 22.17 -6.53 3.96
CA LEU A 420 22.00 -7.86 4.53
C LEU A 420 23.36 -8.48 4.90
N ALA A 421 24.37 -8.37 4.03
CA ALA A 421 25.74 -8.83 4.30
C ALA A 421 26.37 -8.11 5.50
N ARG A 422 26.25 -6.78 5.55
CA ARG A 422 26.80 -5.96 6.65
C ARG A 422 26.15 -6.29 7.99
N LEU A 423 24.83 -6.38 8.02
CA LEU A 423 24.07 -6.69 9.23
C LEU A 423 24.38 -8.09 9.75
N THR A 424 24.29 -9.11 8.90
CA THR A 424 24.56 -10.50 9.32
C THR A 424 26.02 -10.72 9.72
N GLY A 425 26.97 -10.05 9.07
CA GLY A 425 28.38 -10.07 9.49
C GLY A 425 28.58 -9.49 10.90
N TYR A 426 27.93 -8.37 11.21
CA TYR A 426 27.97 -7.80 12.56
C TYR A 426 27.33 -8.74 13.59
N LEU A 427 26.14 -9.29 13.29
CA LEU A 427 25.45 -10.19 14.22
C LEU A 427 26.29 -11.46 14.49
N ALA A 428 26.89 -12.06 13.45
CA ALA A 428 27.74 -13.24 13.63
C ALA A 428 28.98 -12.96 14.51
N GLU A 429 29.54 -11.76 14.44
CA GLU A 429 30.75 -11.37 15.20
C GLU A 429 30.44 -10.92 16.63
N TYR A 430 29.38 -10.13 16.82
CA TYR A 430 29.12 -9.41 18.08
C TYR A 430 27.86 -9.88 18.83
N ASP A 431 26.94 -10.58 18.17
CA ASP A 431 25.67 -11.04 18.75
C ASP A 431 25.24 -12.40 18.17
N PRO A 432 25.99 -13.48 18.49
CA PRO A 432 25.74 -14.81 17.91
C PRO A 432 24.36 -15.37 18.30
N GLY A 433 23.74 -14.84 19.36
CA GLY A 433 22.37 -15.19 19.75
C GLY A 433 21.29 -14.60 18.85
N ALA A 434 21.58 -13.57 18.05
CA ALA A 434 20.55 -12.83 17.32
C ALA A 434 19.78 -13.67 16.31
N VAL A 435 18.50 -13.30 16.13
CA VAL A 435 17.63 -13.82 15.06
C VAL A 435 17.20 -12.68 14.15
N LEU A 436 17.33 -12.89 12.84
CA LEU A 436 16.98 -11.96 11.79
C LEU A 436 15.82 -12.54 10.95
N ALA A 437 14.74 -11.79 10.79
CA ALA A 437 13.84 -11.95 9.65
C ALA A 437 14.12 -10.86 8.63
N TRP A 438 14.32 -11.25 7.37
CA TRP A 438 14.41 -10.36 6.24
C TRP A 438 13.31 -10.72 5.24
N TYR A 439 12.51 -9.75 4.81
CA TYR A 439 11.45 -10.00 3.86
C TYR A 439 11.09 -8.80 3.02
N GLY A 440 10.61 -9.06 1.81
CA GLY A 440 9.96 -8.07 0.96
C GLY A 440 8.48 -7.90 1.27
N ASP A 441 7.99 -6.66 1.25
CA ASP A 441 6.60 -6.34 1.58
C ASP A 441 5.63 -6.37 0.40
N HIS A 442 6.12 -6.11 -0.81
CA HIS A 442 5.41 -6.29 -2.08
C HIS A 442 6.41 -6.31 -3.25
N VAL A 443 5.96 -6.73 -4.43
CA VAL A 443 6.72 -6.45 -5.66
C VAL A 443 6.64 -4.95 -6.00
N PRO A 444 7.64 -4.31 -6.62
CA PRO A 444 7.64 -2.88 -6.95
C PRO A 444 6.59 -2.54 -8.02
N GLY A 445 6.15 -1.28 -8.07
CA GLY A 445 5.21 -0.79 -9.08
C GLY A 445 5.81 -0.60 -10.47
N MET A 446 6.21 -1.68 -11.17
CA MET A 446 6.83 -1.65 -12.51
C MET A 446 5.93 -2.26 -13.61
N PRO A 447 4.74 -1.69 -13.90
CA PRO A 447 3.75 -2.31 -14.78
C PRO A 447 4.27 -2.64 -16.18
N ASP A 448 5.10 -1.77 -16.75
CA ASP A 448 5.60 -1.93 -18.12
C ASP A 448 6.61 -3.09 -18.20
N ILE A 449 7.42 -3.29 -17.16
CA ILE A 449 8.34 -4.43 -17.05
C ILE A 449 7.56 -5.74 -16.91
N TYR A 450 6.55 -5.77 -16.02
CA TYR A 450 5.73 -6.97 -15.83
C TYR A 450 4.94 -7.34 -17.08
N GLN A 451 4.41 -6.35 -17.80
CA GLN A 451 3.74 -6.57 -19.06
C GLN A 451 4.69 -7.12 -20.13
N ALA A 452 5.89 -6.56 -20.25
CA ALA A 452 6.88 -7.01 -21.23
C ALA A 452 7.40 -8.45 -20.97
N ARG A 453 7.28 -8.94 -19.73
CA ARG A 453 7.78 -10.26 -19.30
C ARG A 453 6.69 -11.26 -18.94
N ASP A 454 5.42 -10.92 -19.17
CA ASP A 454 4.25 -11.73 -18.77
C ASP A 454 4.31 -12.19 -17.30
N TYR A 455 4.76 -11.30 -16.41
CA TYR A 455 4.94 -11.61 -14.99
C TYR A 455 3.70 -11.23 -14.18
N ASN A 456 3.16 -12.21 -13.44
CA ASN A 456 1.91 -12.05 -12.68
C ASN A 456 1.97 -12.56 -11.23
N ASP A 457 3.15 -12.96 -10.76
CA ASP A 457 3.33 -13.47 -9.40
C ASP A 457 3.51 -12.31 -8.41
N ALA A 458 2.67 -12.28 -7.39
CA ALA A 458 2.67 -11.24 -6.35
C ALA A 458 3.60 -11.56 -5.18
N THR A 459 4.16 -12.77 -5.15
CA THR A 459 4.97 -13.23 -4.02
C THR A 459 6.37 -12.61 -4.03
N THR A 460 6.82 -12.20 -2.85
CA THR A 460 8.17 -11.71 -2.57
C THR A 460 9.03 -12.85 -2.03
N ASP A 461 10.17 -12.53 -1.41
CA ASP A 461 11.07 -13.52 -0.83
C ASP A 461 11.39 -13.16 0.61
N TYR A 462 11.72 -14.18 1.39
CA TYR A 462 12.09 -14.03 2.79
C TYR A 462 13.19 -15.00 3.21
N LEU A 463 13.85 -14.65 4.31
CA LEU A 463 14.61 -15.58 5.13
C LEU A 463 14.41 -15.28 6.61
N VAL A 464 14.50 -16.32 7.44
CA VAL A 464 14.66 -16.25 8.89
C VAL A 464 15.98 -16.91 9.21
N TRP A 465 16.95 -16.13 9.64
CA TRP A 465 18.33 -16.54 9.89
C TRP A 465 18.69 -16.34 11.35
N SER A 466 19.56 -17.20 11.86
CA SER A 466 20.08 -17.12 13.21
C SER A 466 21.60 -17.14 13.15
N ALA A 467 22.24 -16.25 13.91
CA ALA A 467 23.70 -16.16 13.94
C ALA A 467 24.38 -17.42 14.52
N ASN A 468 23.67 -18.22 15.31
CA ASN A 468 24.14 -19.47 15.89
C ASN A 468 23.97 -20.70 14.99
N THR A 469 23.09 -20.66 13.97
CA THR A 469 22.77 -21.83 13.13
C THR A 469 23.49 -21.78 11.78
N ALA A 470 24.65 -21.13 11.70
CA ALA A 470 25.43 -20.95 10.48
C ALA A 470 26.04 -22.26 9.89
N GLU A 471 25.57 -23.44 10.32
CA GLU A 471 25.90 -24.73 9.70
C GLU A 471 24.96 -25.00 8.52
N PRO A 472 25.46 -25.11 7.27
CA PRO A 472 24.63 -25.35 6.09
C PRO A 472 23.80 -26.63 6.17
N GLY A 473 22.56 -26.59 5.68
CA GLY A 473 21.76 -27.81 5.43
C GLY A 473 20.76 -28.23 6.52
N HIS A 474 20.60 -27.46 7.60
CA HIS A 474 19.55 -27.67 8.62
C HIS A 474 18.31 -26.78 8.44
N GLY A 475 18.33 -25.89 7.45
CA GLY A 475 17.25 -24.97 7.10
C GLY A 475 16.09 -25.59 6.33
N GLU A 476 14.88 -25.09 6.56
CA GLU A 476 13.69 -25.50 5.80
C GLU A 476 13.43 -24.54 4.63
N ARG A 477 13.54 -25.05 3.39
CA ARG A 477 13.05 -24.33 2.20
C ARG A 477 11.53 -24.47 2.12
N ARG A 478 10.79 -23.41 2.45
CA ARG A 478 9.33 -23.42 2.46
C ARG A 478 8.72 -22.07 2.12
N ASP A 479 7.60 -22.10 1.43
CA ASP A 479 6.80 -20.89 1.22
C ASP A 479 6.02 -20.53 2.50
N ALA A 480 5.90 -19.25 2.76
CA ALA A 480 5.20 -18.73 3.94
C ALA A 480 4.28 -17.56 3.58
N ALA A 481 3.39 -17.19 4.50
CA ALA A 481 2.76 -15.88 4.49
C ALA A 481 3.46 -14.93 5.47
N VAL A 482 3.38 -13.62 5.25
CA VAL A 482 4.04 -12.61 6.09
C VAL A 482 3.66 -12.71 7.58
N GLU A 483 2.42 -13.08 7.87
CA GLU A 483 1.91 -13.32 9.22
C GLU A 483 2.55 -14.53 9.94
N ASP A 484 3.20 -15.45 9.21
CA ASP A 484 3.85 -16.63 9.78
C ASP A 484 5.28 -16.32 10.28
N LEU A 485 5.91 -15.25 9.76
CA LEU A 485 7.31 -14.91 10.05
C LEU A 485 7.60 -14.62 11.53
N PRO A 486 6.74 -13.91 12.30
CA PRO A 486 6.93 -13.75 13.74
C PRO A 486 7.04 -15.08 14.47
N GLY A 487 6.17 -16.04 14.14
CA GLY A 487 6.20 -17.37 14.73
C GLY A 487 7.50 -18.11 14.41
N LEU A 488 7.94 -18.04 13.15
CA LEU A 488 9.23 -18.59 12.69
C LEU A 488 10.42 -18.01 13.45
N MET A 489 10.47 -16.69 13.63
CA MET A 489 11.53 -16.03 14.40
C MET A 489 11.57 -16.54 15.84
N LEU A 490 10.42 -16.61 16.49
CA LEU A 490 10.34 -17.02 17.89
C LEU A 490 10.67 -18.50 18.06
N THR A 491 10.26 -19.37 17.13
CA THR A 491 10.69 -20.79 17.11
C THR A 491 12.19 -20.92 16.88
N ALA A 492 12.82 -20.05 16.08
CA ALA A 492 14.28 -20.05 15.92
C ALA A 492 15.00 -19.81 17.26
N THR A 493 14.48 -18.91 18.10
CA THR A 493 15.04 -18.68 19.46
C THR A 493 14.95 -19.92 20.36
N GLN A 494 13.89 -20.72 20.23
CA GLN A 494 13.68 -21.93 21.02
C GLN A 494 14.68 -23.03 20.63
N ARG A 495 14.88 -23.24 19.32
CA ARG A 495 15.89 -24.17 18.80
C ARG A 495 17.31 -23.80 19.24
N GLN A 496 17.65 -22.51 19.24
CA GLN A 496 18.94 -22.05 19.75
C GLN A 496 19.14 -22.43 21.23
N LYS A 497 18.12 -22.24 22.06
CA LYS A 497 18.19 -22.60 23.48
C LYS A 497 18.43 -24.09 23.68
N GLU A 498 17.78 -24.94 22.89
CA GLU A 498 17.97 -26.40 22.92
C GLU A 498 19.37 -26.83 22.48
N LEU A 499 19.98 -26.14 21.50
CA LEU A 499 21.35 -26.42 21.06
C LEU A 499 22.42 -25.98 22.07
N CYS A 500 22.11 -25.00 22.93
CA CYS A 500 23.02 -24.48 23.95
C CYS A 500 22.87 -25.14 25.33
N SER A 501 21.83 -25.96 25.53
CA SER A 501 21.55 -26.72 26.76
C SER A 501 22.03 -28.15 26.65
#